data_AF-A0A4Q0PFX1-F1
#
_entry.id   AF-A0A4Q0PFX1-F1
#
_cell.length_a   1.000
_cell.length_b   1.000
_cell.length_c   1.000
_cell.angle_alpha   90.00
_cell.angle_beta   90.00
_cell.angle_gamma   90.00
#
_symmetry.space_group_name_H-M   'P 1'
#
loop_
_entity.id
_entity.type
_entity.pdbx_description
1 polymer ?
#
loop_
_entity_poly.entity_id
_entity_poly.type
_entity_poly.pdbx_seq_one_letter_code
_entity_poly.pdbx_strand_id
1 'polypeptide(L)' 'MNKTQILIAVGSLFISASLINSFYVHLNDSISGFLMGTGIGLLFISLVKIRKSSKAKS' A
#
# COMPACT_ATOMS: atom_id res chain seq x y z
N MET A 1 14.67 2.96 -11.26
CA MET A 1 13.30 2.79 -10.75
C MET A 1 12.94 4.02 -9.93
N ASN A 2 11.85 4.72 -10.26
CA ASN A 2 11.50 5.96 -9.56
C ASN A 2 11.00 5.67 -8.14
N LYS A 3 11.32 6.54 -7.16
CA LYS A 3 10.92 6.39 -5.73
C LYS A 3 9.42 6.11 -5.56
N THR A 4 8.61 6.63 -6.47
CA THR A 4 7.16 6.46 -6.50
C THR A 4 6.75 5.06 -6.95
N GLN A 5 7.43 4.47 -7.93
CA GLN A 5 7.18 3.10 -8.37
C GLN A 5 7.51 2.09 -7.26
N ILE A 6 8.56 2.35 -6.48
CA ILE A 6 8.91 1.54 -5.31
C ILE A 6 7.79 1.60 -4.27
N LEU A 7 7.23 2.78 -4.01
CA LEU A 7 6.15 2.94 -3.04
C LEU A 7 4.86 2.22 -3.47
N ILE A 8 4.53 2.25 -4.76
CA ILE A 8 3.40 1.48 -5.33
C ILE A 8 3.67 -0.02 -5.21
N ALA A 9 4.86 -0.48 -5.58
CA ALA A 9 5.24 -1.89 -5.50
C ALA A 9 5.16 -2.42 -4.06
N VAL A 10 5.69 -1.65 -3.10
CA VAL A 10 5.65 -2.00 -1.67
C VAL A 10 4.20 -2.02 -1.15
N GLY A 11 3.38 -1.01 -1.46
CA GLY A 11 1.96 -0.98 -1.06
C GLY A 11 1.16 -2.14 -1.65
N SER A 12 1.37 -2.43 -2.94
CA SER A 12 0.77 -3.57 -3.65
C SER A 12 1.14 -4.90 -3.03
N LEU A 13 2.42 -5.08 -2.69
CA LEU A 13 2.94 -6.31 -2.08
C LEU A 13 2.33 -6.53 -0.69
N PHE A 14 2.18 -5.43 0.08
CA PHE A 14 1.58 -5.48 1.42
C PHE A 14 0.09 -5.84 1.38
N ILE A 15 -0.66 -5.28 0.42
CA ILE A 15 -2.08 -5.62 0.22
C ILE A 15 -2.24 -7.08 -0.22
N SER A 16 -1.40 -7.53 -1.15
CA SER A 16 -1.43 -8.92 -1.63
C SER A 16 -1.11 -9.90 -0.50
N ALA A 17 -0.09 -9.60 0.31
CA ALA A 17 0.25 -10.39 1.49
C ALA A 17 -0.88 -10.40 2.53
N SER A 18 -1.54 -9.26 2.76
CA SER A 18 -2.70 -9.16 3.65
C SER A 18 -3.88 -10.01 3.18
N LEU A 19 -4.15 -10.03 1.87
CA LEU A 19 -5.22 -10.84 1.27
C LEU A 19 -4.94 -12.34 1.40
N ILE A 20 -3.71 -12.77 1.07
CA ILE A 20 -3.29 -14.17 1.23
C ILE A 20 -3.40 -14.57 2.70
N ASN A 21 -2.91 -13.71 3.60
CA ASN A 21 -2.99 -13.98 5.02
C ASN A 21 -4.44 -14.09 5.48
N SER A 22 -5.32 -13.14 5.14
CA SER A 22 -6.73 -13.17 5.53
C SER A 22 -7.47 -14.43 5.04
N PHE A 23 -7.02 -15.06 3.95
CA PHE A 23 -7.68 -16.22 3.37
C PHE A 23 -7.10 -17.56 3.85
N TYR A 24 -5.81 -17.61 4.19
CA TYR A 24 -5.09 -18.86 4.54
C TYR A 24 -4.69 -18.97 5.99
N VAL A 25 -4.53 -17.85 6.69
CA VAL A 25 -4.03 -17.81 8.05
C VAL A 25 -5.05 -16.99 8.84
N HIS A 26 -5.83 -17.64 9.70
CA HIS A 26 -6.72 -16.96 10.64
C HIS A 26 -5.88 -16.14 11.66
N LEU A 27 -5.21 -15.10 11.20
CA LEU A 27 -4.58 -14.10 12.06
C LEU A 27 -5.70 -13.33 12.74
N ASN A 28 -5.44 -13.00 13.99
CA ASN A 28 -6.29 -12.13 14.80
C ASN A 28 -6.72 -10.89 13.99
N ASP A 29 -8.02 -10.58 14.00
CA ASP A 29 -8.64 -9.51 13.23
C ASP A 29 -7.90 -8.16 13.35
N SER A 30 -7.33 -7.90 14.53
CA SER A 30 -6.54 -6.68 14.78
C SER A 30 -5.28 -6.59 13.90
N ILE A 31 -4.60 -7.72 13.69
CA ILE A 31 -3.36 -7.78 12.89
C ILE A 31 -3.70 -7.70 11.40
N SER A 32 -4.77 -8.39 10.98
CA SER A 32 -5.26 -8.33 9.59
C SER A 32 -5.68 -6.91 9.21
N GLY A 33 -6.47 -6.25 10.06
CA GLY A 33 -6.89 -4.86 9.87
C GLY A 33 -5.71 -3.88 9.84
N PHE A 34 -4.69 -4.08 10.68
CA PHE A 34 -3.48 -3.26 10.67
C PHE A 34 -2.68 -3.42 9.37
N LEU A 35 -2.50 -4.65 8.88
CA LEU A 35 -1.80 -4.90 7.61
C LEU A 35 -2.53 -4.25 6.43
N MET A 36 -3.84 -4.45 6.35
CA MET A 36 -4.68 -3.94 5.27
C MET A 36 -4.73 -2.40 5.29
N GLY A 37 -4.92 -1.81 6.48
CA GLY A 37 -4.92 -0.35 6.66
C GLY A 37 -3.58 0.29 6.30
N THR A 38 -2.46 -0.34 6.68
CA THR A 38 -1.11 0.14 6.32
C THR A 38 -0.87 0.07 4.82
N GLY A 39 -1.30 -1.01 4.16
CA GLY A 39 -1.20 -1.17 2.70
C GLY A 39 -1.98 -0.10 1.94
N ILE A 40 -3.23 0.16 2.34
CA ILE A 40 -4.07 1.21 1.74
C ILE A 40 -3.48 2.60 2.01
N GLY A 41 -3.00 2.86 3.23
CA GLY A 41 -2.37 4.13 3.59
C GLY A 41 -1.13 4.42 2.74
N LEU A 42 -0.28 3.42 2.50
CA LEU A 42 0.88 3.53 1.61
C LEU A 42 0.48 3.85 0.16
N LEU A 43 -0.58 3.22 -0.36
CA LEU A 43 -1.10 3.56 -1.69
C LEU A 43 -1.63 4.99 -1.74
N PHE A 44 -2.34 5.44 -0.71
CA PHE A 44 -2.89 6.79 -0.64
C PHE A 44 -1.79 7.86 -0.62
N ILE A 45 -0.75 7.65 0.20
CA ILE A 45 0.45 8.52 0.23
C ILE A 45 1.14 8.53 -1.14
N SER A 46 1.25 7.36 -1.78
CA SER A 46 1.84 7.26 -3.11
C SER A 46 1.04 8.06 -4.15
N LEU A 47 -0.29 7.93 -4.16
CA LEU A 47 -1.19 8.69 -5.04
C LEU A 47 -1.09 10.20 -4.82
N VAL A 48 -1.09 10.66 -3.56
CA VAL A 48 -0.92 12.09 -3.22
C VAL A 48 0.44 12.59 -3.73
N LYS A 49 1.50 11.80 -3.57
CA LYS A 49 2.85 12.17 -4.01
C LYS A 49 2.98 12.19 -5.54
N ILE A 50 2.34 11.24 -6.25
CA ILE A 50 2.21 11.24 -7.72
C ILE A 50 1.52 12.52 -8.17
N ARG A 51 0.38 12.85 -7.56
CA ARG A 51 -0.42 14.04 -7.92
C ARG A 51 0.36 15.34 -7.71
N LYS A 52 1.09 15.44 -6.59
CA LYS A 52 1.94 16.61 -6.29
C LYS A 52 3.13 16.71 -7.25
N SER A 53 3.76 15.59 -7.59
CA SER A 53 4.85 15.52 -8.58
C SER A 53 4.37 15.84 -10.01
N SER A 54 3.13 15.51 -10.35
CA SER A 54 2.52 15.84 -11.64
C SER A 54 2.16 17.32 -11.75
N LYS A 55 1.68 17.94 -10.66
CA LYS A 55 1.42 19.39 -10.61
C LYS A 55 2.68 20.26 -10.64
N ALA A 56 3.82 19.76 -10.14
CA ALA A 56 5.09 20.49 -10.14
C ALA A 56 5.80 20.49 -11.51
N LYS A 57 5.25 19.79 -12.51
CA LYS A 57 5.80 19.67 -13.87
C LYS A 57 4.90 20.31 -14.95
N SER A 58 3.86 21.02 -14.53
CA SER A 58 2.96 21.83 -15.37
C SER A 58 3.18 23.31 -15.08
#